data_AF-I7ML76-F1
#
_entry.id   AF-I7ML76-F1
#
_cell.length_a   1.000
_cell.length_b   1.000
_cell.length_c   1.000
_cell.angle_alpha   90.00
_cell.angle_beta   90.00
_cell.angle_gamma   90.00
#
_symmetry.space_group_name_H-M   'P 1'
#
loop_
_entity.id
_entity.type
_entity.pdbx_description
1 polymer ?
#
loop_
_entity_poly.entity_id
_entity_poly.type
_entity_poly.pdbx_seq_one_letter_code
_entity_poly.pdbx_strand_id
1 'polypeptide(L)'
;MDKNFLNIPSYIEDPSYRYKMPKMILKIEGKGNGIKTNIVNMQEVSKALRVPTEYPLKFMGFELGSQIIYKEKGNDVTTIINGAFKEDILQKQLDKFIQKYVLCPKCTYPEFVLRVRQGLVSGKCDSCGERAKCDNAHKFAAYIVKNPPKTKGINKEEEDDKKDKKVAATVPSTTVTKPVKEEKDVNLNIKKLEASDLTLVSEELAKKIQLLTESINSQKQENGEFTETDISQTNIVKEIKDMNIQKGLESQVAHILFQSLFSVNIAHEVQNNAEVLSKTFSKLKIPNPELETIMNISYLLFKTYNEKQDFTPYVPTILKYFYDADLLSEDFLKNYAESKINLSEHYLYDAERIKKFAEAAQPFLDWILNAEEDEDEEGEEEEGEEKKEESQ
;
A
#
# COMPACT_ATOMS: atom_id res chain seq x y z
N MET A 1 24.53 30.69 -28.97
CA MET A 1 23.66 29.71 -28.27
C MET A 1 23.46 28.54 -29.21
N ASP A 2 23.98 27.36 -28.87
CA ASP A 2 23.90 26.20 -29.75
C ASP A 2 22.46 25.70 -29.84
N LYS A 3 21.87 25.80 -31.04
CA LYS A 3 20.44 25.50 -31.30
C LYS A 3 20.02 24.05 -31.02
N ASN A 4 20.97 23.20 -30.66
CA ASN A 4 20.85 21.75 -30.53
C ASN A 4 20.48 21.26 -29.13
N PHE A 5 20.58 22.11 -28.10
CA PHE A 5 20.26 21.73 -26.71
C PHE A 5 19.00 22.42 -26.20
N LEU A 6 18.20 21.69 -25.43
CA LEU A 6 17.06 22.15 -24.64
C LEU A 6 17.38 22.03 -23.16
N ASN A 7 16.74 22.86 -22.34
CA ASN A 7 16.76 22.71 -20.89
C ASN A 7 15.88 21.51 -20.46
N ILE A 8 16.11 21.01 -19.25
CA ILE A 8 15.37 19.88 -18.67
C ILE A 8 14.57 20.40 -17.45
N PRO A 9 13.23 20.54 -17.53
CA PRO A 9 12.33 20.32 -18.69
C PRO A 9 12.37 21.45 -19.74
N SER A 10 11.76 21.20 -20.90
CA SER A 10 11.85 22.09 -22.07
C SER A 10 11.21 23.48 -21.88
N TYR A 11 10.26 23.60 -20.94
CA TYR A 11 9.56 24.87 -20.63
C TYR A 11 10.39 25.86 -19.82
N ILE A 12 11.59 25.49 -19.36
CA ILE A 12 12.51 26.41 -18.69
C ILE A 12 13.31 27.16 -19.76
N GLU A 13 13.07 28.45 -19.94
CA GLU A 13 13.73 29.27 -20.98
C GLU A 13 15.06 29.93 -20.54
N ASP A 14 15.53 29.70 -19.31
CA ASP A 14 16.77 30.28 -18.78
C ASP A 14 18.03 29.86 -19.59
N PRO A 15 18.75 30.79 -20.25
CA PRO A 15 19.97 30.47 -21.00
C PRO A 15 21.09 29.86 -20.14
N SER A 16 21.14 30.21 -18.85
CA SER A 16 22.17 29.78 -17.88
C SER A 16 21.82 28.49 -17.13
N TYR A 17 20.69 27.85 -17.47
CA TYR A 17 20.22 26.66 -16.77
C TYR A 17 21.22 25.50 -16.88
N ARG A 18 21.47 24.81 -15.75
CA ARG A 18 22.55 23.82 -15.63
C ARG A 18 22.30 22.52 -16.39
N TYR A 19 21.05 22.04 -16.45
CA TYR A 19 20.73 20.71 -16.96
C TYR A 19 20.14 20.80 -18.37
N LYS A 20 20.88 20.29 -19.36
CA LYS A 20 20.51 20.35 -20.77
C LYS A 20 20.52 18.98 -21.44
N MET A 21 19.61 18.75 -22.37
CA MET A 21 19.51 17.55 -23.21
C MET A 21 19.55 17.95 -24.70
N PRO A 22 20.04 17.10 -25.61
CA PRO A 22 19.94 17.37 -27.04
C PRO A 22 18.47 17.30 -27.52
N LYS A 23 18.13 18.05 -28.58
CA LYS A 23 16.83 17.97 -29.26
C LYS A 23 16.64 16.62 -29.95
N MET A 24 15.41 16.11 -29.98
CA MET A 24 15.10 14.83 -30.63
C MET A 24 15.13 14.94 -32.15
N ILE A 25 16.01 14.19 -32.80
CA ILE A 25 16.12 14.12 -34.26
C ILE A 25 15.19 13.02 -34.77
N LEU A 26 14.11 13.43 -35.44
CA LEU A 26 13.11 12.53 -36.00
C LEU A 26 13.35 12.25 -37.47
N LYS A 27 13.22 10.98 -37.86
CA LYS A 27 13.23 10.52 -39.24
C LYS A 27 11.96 9.71 -39.51
N ILE A 28 11.14 10.18 -40.44
CA ILE A 28 9.92 9.48 -40.83
C ILE A 28 10.29 8.41 -41.87
N GLU A 29 9.88 7.18 -41.62
CA GLU A 29 10.14 6.01 -42.47
C GLU A 29 8.81 5.37 -42.89
N GLY A 30 8.68 4.99 -44.16
CA GLY A 30 7.44 4.45 -44.72
C GLY A 30 6.44 5.52 -45.19
N LYS A 31 5.33 5.07 -45.79
CA LYS A 31 4.22 5.90 -46.31
C LYS A 31 2.90 5.14 -46.11
N GLY A 32 1.78 5.86 -46.05
CA GLY A 32 0.44 5.28 -45.83
C GLY A 32 0.34 4.51 -44.51
N ASN A 33 -0.37 3.38 -44.51
CA ASN A 33 -0.60 2.55 -43.32
C ASN A 33 0.68 1.98 -42.68
N GLY A 34 1.83 2.06 -43.35
CA GLY A 34 3.13 1.61 -42.85
C GLY A 34 4.04 2.73 -42.33
N ILE A 35 3.53 3.94 -42.08
CA ILE A 35 4.32 5.08 -41.60
C ILE A 35 4.81 4.89 -40.15
N LYS A 36 6.08 5.23 -39.92
CA LYS A 36 6.77 5.09 -38.65
C LYS A 36 7.67 6.29 -38.39
N THR A 37 7.87 6.62 -37.12
CA THR A 37 8.75 7.69 -36.66
C THR A 37 9.95 7.05 -35.96
N ASN A 38 11.13 7.14 -36.59
CA ASN A 38 12.41 6.68 -36.06
C ASN A 38 13.10 7.85 -35.34
N ILE A 39 13.50 7.67 -34.08
CA ILE A 39 14.17 8.70 -33.27
C ILE A 39 15.67 8.39 -33.26
N VAL A 40 16.47 9.17 -33.99
CA VAL A 40 17.86 8.79 -34.30
C VAL A 40 18.78 8.92 -33.08
N ASN A 41 18.57 9.95 -32.24
CA ASN A 41 19.46 10.27 -31.12
C ASN A 41 18.87 9.95 -29.72
N MET A 42 17.91 9.01 -29.64
CA MET A 42 17.26 8.67 -28.36
C MET A 42 18.26 8.21 -27.28
N GLN A 43 19.38 7.56 -27.67
CA GLN A 43 20.47 7.20 -26.74
C GLN A 43 21.11 8.42 -26.07
N GLU A 44 21.31 9.52 -26.80
CA GLU A 44 21.96 10.74 -26.27
C GLU A 44 21.04 11.46 -25.29
N VAL A 45 19.76 11.59 -25.67
CA VAL A 45 18.70 12.13 -24.80
C VAL A 45 18.59 11.31 -23.51
N SER A 46 18.57 9.98 -23.62
CA SER A 46 18.44 9.08 -22.47
C SER A 46 19.67 9.11 -21.55
N LYS A 47 20.88 9.24 -22.11
CA LYS A 47 22.12 9.47 -21.35
C LYS A 47 22.09 10.80 -20.58
N ALA A 48 21.61 11.88 -21.21
CA ALA A 48 21.46 13.18 -20.54
C ALA A 48 20.47 13.12 -19.37
N LEU A 49 19.39 12.35 -19.52
CA LEU A 49 18.37 12.10 -18.49
C LEU A 49 18.74 11.00 -17.47
N ARG A 50 19.92 10.37 -17.58
CA ARG A 50 20.39 9.24 -16.75
C ARG A 50 19.44 8.04 -16.70
N VAL A 51 18.65 7.79 -17.74
CA VAL A 51 17.70 6.66 -17.83
C VAL A 51 18.07 5.67 -18.95
N PRO A 52 17.66 4.38 -18.86
CA PRO A 52 17.78 3.44 -19.97
C PRO A 52 17.02 3.91 -21.22
N THR A 53 17.58 3.70 -22.42
CA THR A 53 17.02 4.19 -23.69
C THR A 53 15.62 3.64 -24.01
N GLU A 54 15.29 2.45 -23.51
CA GLU A 54 13.97 1.83 -23.70
C GLU A 54 12.85 2.54 -22.90
N TYR A 55 13.19 3.22 -21.80
CA TYR A 55 12.23 3.83 -20.87
C TYR A 55 11.41 5.00 -21.46
N PRO A 56 12.03 6.10 -21.94
CA PRO A 56 11.28 7.19 -22.56
C PRO A 56 10.51 6.71 -23.80
N LEU A 57 11.06 5.76 -24.56
CA LEU A 57 10.40 5.16 -25.72
C LEU A 57 9.12 4.38 -25.33
N LYS A 58 9.17 3.55 -24.27
CA LYS A 58 7.99 2.84 -23.76
C LYS A 58 6.94 3.79 -23.19
N PHE A 59 7.36 4.83 -22.47
CA PHE A 59 6.44 5.85 -21.97
C PHE A 59 5.67 6.54 -23.11
N MET A 60 6.39 7.00 -24.15
CA MET A 60 5.76 7.58 -25.35
C MET A 60 4.82 6.59 -26.06
N GLY A 61 5.19 5.30 -26.14
CA GLY A 61 4.33 4.26 -26.69
C GLY A 61 3.00 4.11 -25.94
N PHE A 62 3.01 4.20 -24.60
CA PHE A 62 1.79 4.15 -23.80
C PHE A 62 0.92 5.40 -23.93
N GLU A 63 1.51 6.60 -23.88
CA GLU A 63 0.80 7.88 -24.05
C GLU A 63 0.22 8.08 -25.46
N LEU A 64 0.89 7.56 -26.49
CA LEU A 64 0.46 7.66 -27.89
C LEU A 64 -0.35 6.43 -28.36
N GLY A 65 -0.66 5.49 -27.47
CA GLY A 65 -1.39 4.24 -27.79
C GLY A 65 -0.73 3.41 -28.89
N SER A 66 0.58 3.55 -29.10
CA SER A 66 1.29 3.14 -30.31
C SER A 66 2.33 2.06 -30.02
N GLN A 67 2.41 1.06 -30.90
CA GLN A 67 3.42 0.01 -30.79
C GLN A 67 4.82 0.59 -31.06
N ILE A 68 5.77 0.22 -30.20
CA ILE A 68 7.18 0.58 -30.33
C ILE A 68 8.04 -0.62 -30.71
N ILE A 69 9.14 -0.34 -31.41
CA ILE A 69 10.20 -1.29 -31.74
C ILE A 69 11.49 -0.72 -31.15
N TYR A 70 12.02 -1.41 -30.14
CA TYR A 70 13.36 -1.21 -29.60
C TYR A 70 14.24 -2.37 -30.09
N LYS A 71 15.38 -2.06 -30.71
CA LYS A 71 16.42 -3.06 -30.99
C LYS A 71 17.78 -2.44 -30.70
N GLU A 72 18.58 -3.16 -29.94
CA GLU A 72 19.93 -2.78 -29.53
C GLU A 72 20.90 -3.80 -30.15
N LYS A 73 21.72 -3.35 -31.12
CA LYS A 73 22.72 -4.16 -31.80
C LYS A 73 24.09 -3.48 -31.69
N GLY A 74 24.80 -3.75 -30.59
CA GLY A 74 26.06 -3.08 -30.29
C GLY A 74 25.83 -1.59 -30.05
N ASN A 75 26.49 -0.72 -30.82
CA ASN A 75 26.29 0.73 -30.72
C ASN A 75 24.99 1.21 -31.38
N ASP A 76 24.48 0.49 -32.39
CA ASP A 76 23.29 0.88 -33.13
C ASP A 76 22.02 0.50 -32.36
N VAL A 77 21.38 1.51 -31.75
CA VAL A 77 20.03 1.38 -31.18
C VAL A 77 19.04 2.00 -32.15
N THR A 78 18.14 1.16 -32.69
CA THR A 78 17.02 1.64 -33.50
C THR A 78 15.79 1.77 -32.60
N THR A 79 15.33 3.01 -32.40
CA THR A 79 14.09 3.31 -31.66
C THR A 79 13.01 3.82 -32.61
N ILE A 80 12.03 2.97 -32.92
CA ILE A 80 10.97 3.26 -33.89
C ILE A 80 9.61 3.21 -33.19
N ILE A 81 8.78 4.23 -33.41
CA ILE A 81 7.38 4.27 -32.99
C ILE A 81 6.52 4.12 -34.25
N ASN A 82 5.56 3.19 -34.25
CA ASN A 82 4.60 3.07 -35.36
C ASN A 82 3.65 4.28 -35.33
N GLY A 83 3.45 4.95 -36.48
CA GLY A 83 2.69 6.19 -36.58
C GLY A 83 3.54 7.39 -37.02
N ALA A 84 2.84 8.47 -37.41
CA ALA A 84 3.43 9.71 -37.90
C ALA A 84 3.34 10.80 -36.81
N PHE A 85 4.46 11.08 -36.14
CA PHE A 85 4.50 12.05 -35.05
C PHE A 85 5.40 13.24 -35.38
N LYS A 86 4.96 14.44 -34.99
CA LYS A 86 5.75 15.68 -35.07
C LYS A 86 6.60 15.84 -33.81
N GLU A 87 7.70 16.58 -33.93
CA GLU A 87 8.63 16.90 -32.82
C GLU A 87 7.90 17.48 -31.61
N ASP A 88 7.03 18.49 -31.83
CA ASP A 88 6.26 19.15 -30.76
C ASP A 88 5.41 18.18 -29.90
N ILE A 89 4.90 17.11 -30.51
CA ILE A 89 4.06 16.12 -29.82
C ILE A 89 4.94 15.20 -28.98
N LEU A 90 6.02 14.67 -29.57
CA LEU A 90 6.95 13.79 -28.87
C LEU A 90 7.68 14.54 -27.73
N GLN A 91 8.04 15.81 -27.94
CA GLN A 91 8.65 16.67 -26.94
C GLN A 91 7.74 16.83 -25.72
N LYS A 92 6.45 17.15 -25.92
CA LYS A 92 5.46 17.23 -24.82
C LYS A 92 5.32 15.92 -24.04
N GLN A 93 5.37 14.76 -24.70
CA GLN A 93 5.33 13.47 -24.00
C GLN A 93 6.65 13.17 -23.25
N LEU A 94 7.80 13.60 -23.78
CA LEU A 94 9.08 13.52 -23.08
C LEU A 94 9.09 14.41 -21.83
N ASP A 95 8.53 15.62 -21.89
CA ASP A 95 8.45 16.53 -20.74
C ASP A 95 7.54 15.98 -19.62
N LYS A 96 6.41 15.35 -19.95
CA LYS A 96 5.61 14.58 -18.97
C LYS A 96 6.41 13.45 -18.31
N PHE A 97 7.17 12.69 -19.09
CA PHE A 97 8.04 11.62 -18.58
C PHE A 97 9.08 12.19 -17.60
N ILE A 98 9.74 13.30 -17.98
CA ILE A 98 10.71 13.99 -17.15
C ILE A 98 10.06 14.41 -15.82
N GLN A 99 8.90 15.08 -15.87
CA GLN A 99 8.19 15.56 -14.69
C GLN A 99 7.76 14.43 -13.73
N LYS A 100 7.35 13.26 -14.25
CA LYS A 100 6.87 12.13 -13.44
C LYS A 100 7.97 11.20 -12.91
N TYR A 101 9.08 11.04 -13.63
CA TYR A 101 10.07 9.99 -13.37
C TYR A 101 11.54 10.44 -13.29
N VAL A 102 11.88 11.66 -13.74
CA VAL A 102 13.27 12.15 -13.76
C VAL A 102 13.50 13.32 -12.79
N LEU A 103 12.50 14.17 -12.56
CA LEU A 103 12.59 15.24 -11.57
C LEU A 103 12.39 14.70 -10.15
N CYS A 104 13.21 15.16 -9.21
CA CYS A 104 12.94 14.96 -7.79
C CYS A 104 11.72 15.80 -7.34
N PRO A 105 10.73 15.22 -6.62
CA PRO A 105 9.56 15.97 -6.16
C PRO A 105 9.87 17.04 -5.09
N LYS A 106 11.06 17.02 -4.48
CA LYS A 106 11.48 17.96 -3.43
C LYS A 106 12.32 19.13 -3.95
N CYS A 107 13.29 18.84 -4.82
CA CYS A 107 14.26 19.84 -5.29
C CYS A 107 14.22 20.11 -6.79
N THR A 108 13.26 19.52 -7.51
CA THR A 108 12.96 19.69 -8.95
C THR A 108 14.16 19.54 -9.93
N TYR A 109 15.26 18.95 -9.48
CA TYR A 109 16.42 18.64 -10.32
C TYR A 109 16.32 17.25 -10.97
N PRO A 110 16.83 17.07 -12.21
CA PRO A 110 16.80 15.82 -12.96
C PRO A 110 17.86 14.79 -12.51
N GLU A 111 18.18 14.75 -11.21
CA GLU A 111 19.14 13.79 -10.62
C GLU A 111 18.42 12.74 -9.77
N PHE A 112 17.32 12.18 -10.30
CA PHE A 112 16.50 11.19 -9.62
C PHE A 112 16.76 9.78 -10.18
N VAL A 113 17.40 8.92 -9.40
CA VAL A 113 17.77 7.56 -9.81
C VAL A 113 16.62 6.60 -9.48
N LEU A 114 15.94 6.13 -10.52
CA LEU A 114 14.88 5.12 -10.43
C LEU A 114 15.41 3.78 -9.88
N ARG A 115 14.64 3.15 -8.99
CA ARG A 115 14.88 1.84 -8.38
C ARG A 115 13.56 1.13 -8.11
N VAL A 116 13.44 -0.10 -8.58
CA VAL A 116 12.31 -0.97 -8.19
C VAL A 116 12.57 -1.50 -6.78
N ARG A 117 11.57 -1.39 -5.90
CA ARG A 117 11.55 -1.99 -4.55
C ARG A 117 10.14 -2.49 -4.27
N GLN A 118 10.00 -3.75 -3.83
CA GLN A 118 8.72 -4.36 -3.46
C GLN A 118 7.61 -4.13 -4.52
N GLY A 119 7.92 -4.41 -5.79
CA GLY A 119 6.97 -4.23 -6.90
C GLY A 119 6.58 -2.77 -7.22
N LEU A 120 7.14 -1.77 -6.54
CA LEU A 120 6.87 -0.35 -6.76
C LEU A 120 8.08 0.36 -7.37
N VAL A 121 7.80 1.31 -8.26
CA VAL A 121 8.80 2.25 -8.77
C VAL A 121 9.02 3.32 -7.69
N SER A 122 10.22 3.30 -7.14
CA SER A 122 10.75 4.33 -6.25
C SER A 122 11.95 5.00 -6.92
N GLY A 123 12.47 6.06 -6.32
CA GLY A 123 13.79 6.56 -6.66
C GLY A 123 14.43 7.33 -5.54
N LYS A 124 15.72 7.58 -5.69
CA LYS A 124 16.54 8.37 -4.78
C LYS A 124 17.09 9.57 -5.54
N CYS A 125 16.93 10.77 -5.00
CA CYS A 125 17.62 11.94 -5.50
C CYS A 125 19.07 11.95 -5.02
N ASP A 126 20.03 12.22 -5.91
CA ASP A 126 21.43 12.38 -5.52
C ASP A 126 21.75 13.79 -5.03
N SER A 127 21.03 14.84 -5.49
CA SER A 127 21.26 16.21 -5.05
C SER A 127 20.76 16.49 -3.61
N CYS A 128 19.60 15.94 -3.23
CA CYS A 128 18.99 16.19 -1.90
C CYS A 128 18.86 14.93 -1.01
N GLY A 129 19.26 13.75 -1.49
CA GLY A 129 19.20 12.48 -0.75
C GLY A 129 17.80 11.87 -0.59
N GLU A 130 16.74 12.61 -0.92
CA GLU A 130 15.34 12.22 -0.71
C GLU A 130 14.96 10.93 -1.44
N ARG A 131 14.12 10.10 -0.81
CA ARG A 131 13.58 8.87 -1.40
C ARG A 131 12.08 9.03 -1.61
N ALA A 132 11.65 9.04 -2.86
CA ALA A 132 10.24 9.21 -3.22
C ALA A 132 9.69 8.00 -3.98
N LYS A 133 8.40 7.71 -3.78
CA LYS A 133 7.62 6.81 -4.63
C LYS A 133 7.27 7.59 -5.92
N CYS A 134 7.45 6.98 -7.09
CA CYS A 134 7.02 7.57 -8.37
C CYS A 134 5.51 7.42 -8.58
N ASP A 135 4.99 7.99 -9.67
CA ASP A 135 3.66 7.65 -10.19
C ASP A 135 3.62 6.16 -10.57
N ASN A 136 3.01 5.35 -9.70
CA ASN A 136 2.81 3.92 -9.86
C ASN A 136 1.45 3.56 -10.48
N ALA A 137 0.55 4.53 -10.70
CA ALA A 137 -0.74 4.31 -11.34
C ALA A 137 -0.62 4.18 -12.87
N HIS A 138 0.41 4.78 -13.46
CA HIS A 138 0.62 4.75 -14.90
C HIS A 138 1.13 3.38 -15.41
N LYS A 139 0.65 2.93 -16.57
CA LYS A 139 1.02 1.64 -17.22
C LYS A 139 2.54 1.44 -17.39
N PHE A 140 3.29 2.54 -17.50
CA PHE A 140 4.74 2.53 -17.57
C PHE A 140 5.42 2.05 -16.28
N ALA A 141 4.84 2.29 -15.10
CA ALA A 141 5.40 1.82 -13.83
C ALA A 141 5.44 0.29 -13.77
N ALA A 142 4.33 -0.37 -14.16
CA ALA A 142 4.26 -1.83 -14.28
C ALA A 142 5.28 -2.40 -15.29
N TYR A 143 5.65 -1.62 -16.32
CA TYR A 143 6.72 -2.00 -17.25
C TYR A 143 8.12 -1.89 -16.61
N ILE A 144 8.41 -0.83 -15.84
CA ILE A 144 9.67 -0.69 -15.08
C ILE A 144 9.82 -1.82 -14.06
N VAL A 145 8.74 -2.20 -13.37
CA VAL A 145 8.75 -3.29 -12.38
C VAL A 145 9.16 -4.62 -13.02
N LYS A 146 8.67 -4.90 -14.24
CA LYS A 146 9.06 -6.10 -15.02
C LYS A 146 10.47 -6.00 -15.62
N ASN A 147 10.97 -4.80 -15.86
CA ASN A 147 12.28 -4.54 -16.49
C ASN A 147 13.08 -3.52 -15.66
N PRO A 148 13.55 -3.90 -14.44
CA PRO A 148 14.21 -2.97 -13.52
C PRO A 148 15.48 -2.38 -14.14
N PRO A 149 15.84 -1.13 -13.79
CA PRO A 149 16.96 -0.44 -14.41
C PRO A 149 18.27 -1.11 -13.98
N LYS A 150 19.08 -1.55 -14.96
CA LYS A 150 20.33 -2.30 -14.77
C LYS A 150 21.49 -1.45 -14.22
N THR A 151 21.21 -0.39 -13.45
CA THR A 151 22.20 0.57 -12.94
C THR A 151 23.03 -0.01 -11.79
N LYS A 152 23.89 -0.98 -12.12
CA LYS A 152 25.12 -1.27 -11.38
C LYS A 152 26.03 -0.04 -11.44
N GLY A 153 26.28 0.58 -10.29
CA GLY A 153 27.46 1.41 -10.11
C GLY A 153 28.60 0.54 -9.60
N ILE A 154 29.50 0.10 -10.49
CA ILE A 154 30.84 -0.46 -10.24
C ILE A 154 30.91 -1.60 -9.18
N ASN A 155 31.05 -2.85 -9.68
CA ASN A 155 31.71 -4.05 -9.12
C ASN A 155 31.94 -4.14 -7.58
N LYS A 156 31.70 -5.26 -6.90
CA LYS A 156 31.88 -6.67 -7.30
C LYS A 156 31.17 -7.60 -6.28
N GLU A 157 30.94 -8.86 -6.64
CA GLU A 157 30.71 -9.95 -5.67
C GLU A 157 32.05 -10.30 -4.98
N GLU A 158 32.02 -10.70 -3.70
CA GLU A 158 32.93 -11.68 -3.07
C GLU A 158 32.51 -11.91 -1.59
N GLU A 159 32.41 -13.18 -1.22
CA GLU A 159 32.29 -13.66 0.18
C GLU A 159 33.69 -13.64 0.82
N ASP A 160 33.81 -13.37 2.14
CA ASP A 160 34.79 -14.09 2.97
C ASP A 160 34.61 -13.86 4.51
N ASP A 161 35.10 -14.81 5.29
CA ASP A 161 34.76 -15.02 6.72
C ASP A 161 35.90 -14.63 7.72
N LYS A 162 35.67 -14.90 9.02
CA LYS A 162 36.42 -14.41 10.21
C LYS A 162 37.90 -14.80 10.33
N LYS A 163 38.70 -13.88 10.92
CA LYS A 163 39.79 -14.03 11.94
C LYS A 163 40.42 -12.63 12.21
N ASP A 164 41.01 -12.25 13.35
CA ASP A 164 41.34 -12.92 14.63
C ASP A 164 41.37 -11.89 15.81
N LYS A 165 41.62 -12.32 17.07
CA LYS A 165 41.33 -11.58 18.33
C LYS A 165 42.55 -11.03 19.12
N LYS A 166 42.36 -9.85 19.78
CA LYS A 166 43.11 -9.30 20.97
C LYS A 166 44.59 -8.93 20.72
N VAL A 167 45.28 -8.03 21.43
CA VAL A 167 45.16 -7.30 22.73
C VAL A 167 45.83 -5.88 22.54
N ALA A 168 45.87 -4.87 23.44
CA ALA A 168 45.49 -4.69 24.85
C ALA A 168 44.88 -3.27 25.10
N ALA A 169 45.30 -2.51 26.12
CA ALA A 169 44.70 -1.21 26.49
C ALA A 169 45.70 -0.16 27.03
N THR A 170 45.52 1.12 26.63
CA THR A 170 45.74 2.35 27.44
C THR A 170 45.08 3.55 26.76
N VAL A 171 44.57 4.52 27.54
CA VAL A 171 43.87 5.75 27.09
C VAL A 171 44.46 6.93 27.87
N PRO A 172 44.85 8.06 27.22
CA PRO A 172 43.96 9.23 27.24
C PRO A 172 43.90 10.10 25.96
N SER A 173 42.66 10.54 25.68
CA SER A 173 42.26 11.84 25.11
C SER A 173 42.45 12.21 23.61
N THR A 174 41.33 12.67 23.06
CA THR A 174 41.14 13.69 21.99
C THR A 174 41.25 13.33 20.49
N THR A 175 40.08 13.36 19.84
CA THR A 175 39.75 13.87 18.49
C THR A 175 40.19 13.16 17.18
N VAL A 176 39.16 12.65 16.49
CA VAL A 176 38.93 12.64 15.02
C VAL A 176 39.74 11.65 14.14
N THR A 177 39.12 10.50 13.83
CA THR A 177 39.30 9.77 12.56
C THR A 177 38.04 8.97 12.17
N LYS A 178 37.99 8.57 10.90
CA LYS A 178 36.94 7.76 10.23
C LYS A 178 37.15 6.24 10.53
N PRO A 179 36.35 5.29 9.99
CA PRO A 179 35.46 4.41 10.76
C PRO A 179 35.91 2.93 10.86
N VAL A 180 35.10 2.07 11.53
CA VAL A 180 34.68 0.68 11.14
C VAL A 180 34.46 -0.26 12.36
N LYS A 181 33.23 -0.81 12.45
CA LYS A 181 32.73 -2.05 13.08
C LYS A 181 33.13 -2.46 14.52
N GLU A 182 32.09 -2.67 15.34
CA GLU A 182 31.81 -4.02 15.89
C GLU A 182 30.28 -4.16 16.10
N GLU A 183 29.77 -5.40 16.04
CA GLU A 183 28.34 -5.69 16.16
C GLU A 183 27.86 -5.56 17.61
N LYS A 184 26.81 -4.76 17.83
CA LYS A 184 25.86 -4.95 18.93
C LYS A 184 24.46 -4.61 18.46
N ASP A 185 23.51 -5.29 19.08
CA ASP A 185 22.06 -5.18 18.96
C ASP A 185 21.59 -3.84 18.39
N VAL A 186 20.82 -3.88 17.29
CA VAL A 186 19.94 -2.75 16.95
C VAL A 186 18.78 -2.78 17.93
N ASN A 187 19.10 -2.40 19.17
CA ASN A 187 18.16 -1.89 20.13
C ASN A 187 17.60 -0.61 19.49
N LEU A 188 16.52 -0.79 18.72
CA LEU A 188 15.79 0.32 18.12
C LEU A 188 15.45 1.24 19.28
N ASN A 189 16.02 2.45 19.27
CA ASN A 189 15.70 3.46 20.26
C ASN A 189 14.33 4.06 19.89
N ILE A 190 13.31 3.19 19.93
CA ILE A 190 11.90 3.50 19.83
C ILE A 190 11.66 4.48 20.97
N LYS A 191 11.37 5.74 20.61
CA LYS A 191 10.86 6.67 21.61
C LYS A 191 9.60 6.04 22.20
N LYS A 192 9.63 5.90 23.52
CA LYS A 192 8.56 5.35 24.33
C LYS A 192 7.23 6.00 23.92
N LEU A 193 6.34 5.20 23.36
CA LEU A 193 5.01 5.64 22.91
C LEU A 193 4.16 5.99 24.13
N GLU A 194 3.60 7.19 24.14
CA GLU A 194 2.63 7.64 25.13
C GLU A 194 1.25 7.73 24.45
N ALA A 195 0.15 7.64 25.21
CA ALA A 195 -1.21 7.56 24.65
C ALA A 195 -1.61 8.79 23.81
N SER A 196 -0.92 9.91 23.96
CA SER A 196 -1.04 11.13 23.14
C SER A 196 -0.74 10.91 21.64
N ASP A 197 0.18 9.99 21.33
CA ASP A 197 0.76 9.86 20.00
C ASP A 197 -0.12 9.02 19.05
N LEU A 198 -1.09 8.31 19.63
CA LEU A 198 -2.06 7.42 18.97
C LEU A 198 -3.49 8.02 18.93
N THR A 199 -3.59 9.35 19.02
CA THR A 199 -4.85 10.06 18.74
C THR A 199 -5.32 9.83 17.30
N LEU A 200 -6.64 9.77 17.09
CA LEU A 200 -7.34 9.31 15.85
C LEU A 200 -7.02 10.10 14.56
N VAL A 201 -6.17 11.13 14.65
CA VAL A 201 -5.82 12.07 13.57
C VAL A 201 -4.30 12.22 13.43
N SER A 202 -3.49 11.50 14.21
CA SER A 202 -2.03 11.67 14.15
C SER A 202 -1.46 11.18 12.80
N GLU A 203 -0.57 11.95 12.19
CA GLU A 203 0.14 11.51 10.98
C GLU A 203 0.92 10.20 11.22
N GLU A 204 1.26 9.93 12.47
CA GLU A 204 2.01 8.74 12.88
C GLU A 204 1.13 7.49 12.86
N LEU A 205 -0.15 7.60 13.21
CA LEU A 205 -1.16 6.54 13.04
C LEU A 205 -1.31 6.18 11.55
N ALA A 206 -1.49 7.19 10.68
CA ALA A 206 -1.63 6.98 9.24
C ALA A 206 -0.39 6.31 8.62
N LYS A 207 0.83 6.72 9.04
CA LYS A 207 2.09 6.09 8.61
C LYS A 207 2.19 4.63 9.09
N LYS A 208 1.74 4.31 10.31
CA LYS A 208 1.73 2.94 10.86
C LYS A 208 0.71 2.04 10.16
N ILE A 209 -0.50 2.53 9.89
CA ILE A 209 -1.50 1.83 9.06
C ILE A 209 -0.89 1.51 7.69
N GLN A 210 -0.32 2.51 6.99
CA GLN A 210 0.30 2.29 5.68
C GLN A 210 1.41 1.24 5.72
N LEU A 211 2.30 1.26 6.72
CA LEU A 211 3.37 0.27 6.86
C LEU A 211 2.82 -1.14 7.08
N LEU A 212 1.81 -1.30 7.94
CA LEU A 212 1.21 -2.61 8.20
C LEU A 212 0.42 -3.13 6.99
N THR A 213 -0.32 -2.26 6.29
CA THR A 213 -0.97 -2.58 5.01
C THR A 213 0.05 -3.03 3.96
N GLU A 214 1.20 -2.34 3.86
CA GLU A 214 2.28 -2.71 2.93
C GLU A 214 2.91 -4.07 3.31
N SER A 215 3.06 -4.39 4.60
CA SER A 215 3.53 -5.70 5.07
C SER A 215 2.53 -6.84 4.81
N ILE A 216 1.25 -6.65 5.14
CA ILE A 216 0.17 -7.63 4.89
C ILE A 216 0.04 -7.91 3.38
N ASN A 217 0.01 -6.87 2.56
CA ASN A 217 -0.14 -7.03 1.11
C ASN A 217 1.12 -7.62 0.45
N SER A 218 2.31 -7.41 1.00
CA SER A 218 3.52 -8.09 0.53
C SER A 218 3.42 -9.61 0.76
N GLN A 219 2.94 -10.04 1.92
CA GLN A 219 2.72 -11.46 2.23
C GLN A 219 1.63 -12.09 1.35
N LYS A 220 0.60 -11.33 0.97
CA LYS A 220 -0.44 -11.75 0.00
C LYS A 220 0.07 -11.93 -1.45
N GLN A 221 1.30 -11.51 -1.78
CA GLN A 221 1.84 -11.60 -3.15
C GLN A 221 2.96 -12.64 -3.35
N GLU A 222 3.57 -13.16 -2.28
CA GLU A 222 4.59 -14.23 -2.41
C GLU A 222 3.96 -15.61 -2.64
N ASN A 223 2.74 -15.84 -2.14
CA ASN A 223 2.02 -17.11 -2.26
C ASN A 223 1.09 -17.12 -3.49
N GLY A 224 1.70 -17.31 -4.67
CA GLY A 224 1.05 -17.28 -5.98
C GLY A 224 0.15 -18.48 -6.33
N GLU A 225 -0.72 -18.93 -5.43
CA GLU A 225 -1.84 -19.84 -5.74
C GLU A 225 -2.95 -19.70 -4.67
N PHE A 226 -4.22 -19.85 -5.05
CA PHE A 226 -5.35 -19.69 -4.12
C PHE A 226 -5.58 -21.02 -3.38
N THR A 227 -4.91 -21.19 -2.22
CA THR A 227 -5.14 -22.29 -1.28
C THR A 227 -5.39 -21.75 0.13
N GLU A 228 -6.43 -22.26 0.78
CA GLU A 228 -7.17 -21.65 1.90
C GLU A 228 -6.44 -21.59 3.26
N THR A 229 -5.10 -21.56 3.35
CA THR A 229 -4.45 -21.69 4.69
C THR A 229 -3.09 -21.04 4.91
N ASP A 230 -2.47 -20.38 3.93
CA ASP A 230 -1.07 -19.90 4.05
C ASP A 230 -0.90 -18.37 4.02
N ILE A 231 -1.71 -17.62 4.80
CA ILE A 231 -1.23 -16.35 5.36
C ILE A 231 -0.33 -16.70 6.55
N SER A 232 0.97 -16.88 6.32
CA SER A 232 1.96 -17.32 7.32
C SER A 232 1.79 -16.59 8.68
N GLN A 233 1.16 -17.29 9.62
CA GLN A 233 0.46 -16.72 10.79
C GLN A 233 1.39 -16.19 11.90
N THR A 234 2.66 -15.95 11.55
CA THR A 234 3.78 -15.68 12.46
C THR A 234 4.48 -14.35 12.21
N ASN A 235 4.36 -13.71 11.05
CA ASN A 235 5.12 -12.49 10.76
C ASN A 235 4.38 -11.20 11.14
N ILE A 236 3.09 -11.04 10.80
CA ILE A 236 2.26 -9.89 11.25
C ILE A 236 2.31 -9.75 12.77
N VAL A 237 2.27 -10.87 13.49
CA VAL A 237 2.34 -10.95 14.96
C VAL A 237 3.73 -10.60 15.51
N LYS A 238 4.81 -10.90 14.77
CA LYS A 238 6.16 -10.46 15.14
C LYS A 238 6.30 -8.96 14.93
N GLU A 239 5.89 -8.43 13.77
CA GLU A 239 5.89 -6.98 13.50
C GLU A 239 5.10 -6.22 14.56
N ILE A 240 3.91 -6.71 14.95
CA ILE A 240 3.11 -6.18 16.07
C ILE A 240 3.88 -6.22 17.40
N LYS A 241 4.57 -7.32 17.74
CA LYS A 241 5.40 -7.40 18.96
C LYS A 241 6.62 -6.47 18.90
N ASP A 242 7.24 -6.34 17.73
CA ASP A 242 8.42 -5.51 17.49
C ASP A 242 8.10 -4.01 17.54
N MET A 243 6.82 -3.61 17.40
CA MET A 243 6.34 -2.25 17.72
C MET A 243 6.40 -1.91 19.23
N ASN A 244 6.78 -2.86 20.09
CA ASN A 244 7.07 -2.67 21.52
C ASN A 244 5.92 -1.97 22.28
N ILE A 245 4.70 -2.46 22.03
CA ILE A 245 3.43 -1.93 22.50
C ILE A 245 3.38 -2.02 24.04
N GLN A 246 3.17 -0.89 24.72
CA GLN A 246 2.91 -0.90 26.16
C GLN A 246 1.57 -1.59 26.48
N LYS A 247 1.46 -2.18 27.67
CA LYS A 247 0.15 -2.55 28.23
C LYS A 247 -0.80 -1.34 28.19
N GLY A 248 -2.00 -1.51 27.64
CA GLY A 248 -3.00 -0.46 27.48
C GLY A 248 -3.02 0.22 26.10
N LEU A 249 -2.26 -0.28 25.12
CA LEU A 249 -2.29 0.19 23.72
C LEU A 249 -2.77 -0.88 22.72
N GLU A 250 -3.29 -2.01 23.21
CA GLU A 250 -3.68 -3.18 22.41
C GLU A 250 -4.80 -2.83 21.42
N SER A 251 -5.79 -2.06 21.87
CA SER A 251 -6.92 -1.61 21.06
C SER A 251 -6.52 -0.69 19.90
N GLN A 252 -5.64 0.30 20.09
CA GLN A 252 -5.18 1.13 18.97
C GLN A 252 -4.42 0.30 17.91
N VAL A 253 -3.74 -0.78 18.33
CA VAL A 253 -3.06 -1.69 17.42
C VAL A 253 -4.05 -2.61 16.70
N ALA A 254 -5.10 -3.07 17.37
CA ALA A 254 -6.23 -3.74 16.73
C ALA A 254 -6.90 -2.85 15.66
N HIS A 255 -7.04 -1.56 15.92
CA HIS A 255 -7.52 -0.60 14.92
C HIS A 255 -6.56 -0.41 13.75
N ILE A 256 -5.25 -0.24 14.00
CA ILE A 256 -4.25 -0.18 12.92
C ILE A 256 -4.33 -1.43 12.04
N LEU A 257 -4.44 -2.61 12.65
CA LEU A 257 -4.63 -3.88 11.95
C LEU A 257 -5.93 -3.89 11.15
N PHE A 258 -7.06 -3.53 11.74
CA PHE A 258 -8.36 -3.55 11.06
C PHE A 258 -8.38 -2.62 9.84
N GLN A 259 -7.94 -1.36 10.00
CA GLN A 259 -7.82 -0.39 8.91
C GLN A 259 -6.80 -0.84 7.83
N SER A 260 -5.90 -1.77 8.16
CA SER A 260 -4.93 -2.32 7.20
C SER A 260 -5.41 -3.59 6.47
N LEU A 261 -6.35 -4.33 7.06
CA LEU A 261 -6.96 -5.53 6.47
C LEU A 261 -8.12 -5.19 5.52
N PHE A 262 -8.89 -4.16 5.85
CA PHE A 262 -10.16 -3.84 5.18
C PHE A 262 -10.14 -2.51 4.44
N SER A 263 -10.72 -2.52 3.24
CA SER A 263 -10.81 -1.39 2.31
C SER A 263 -12.27 -1.01 2.05
N VAL A 264 -12.53 -0.26 0.97
CA VAL A 264 -13.90 0.01 0.49
C VAL A 264 -14.66 -1.28 0.11
N ASN A 265 -13.94 -2.38 -0.16
CA ASN A 265 -14.50 -3.68 -0.53
C ASN A 265 -14.69 -4.62 0.68
N ILE A 266 -14.76 -4.08 1.90
CA ILE A 266 -14.78 -4.81 3.18
C ILE A 266 -15.60 -6.11 3.15
N ALA A 267 -16.82 -6.10 2.60
CA ALA A 267 -17.70 -7.25 2.49
C ALA A 267 -17.06 -8.49 1.83
N HIS A 268 -16.33 -8.30 0.72
CA HIS A 268 -15.60 -9.39 0.04
C HIS A 268 -14.29 -9.76 0.73
N GLU A 269 -13.75 -8.85 1.55
CA GLU A 269 -12.48 -9.03 2.23
C GLU A 269 -12.63 -9.79 3.56
N VAL A 270 -13.82 -9.82 4.18
CA VAL A 270 -14.07 -10.57 5.44
C VAL A 270 -13.69 -12.04 5.28
N GLN A 271 -14.20 -12.70 4.24
CA GLN A 271 -13.98 -14.13 3.97
C GLN A 271 -12.48 -14.50 3.93
N ASN A 272 -11.62 -13.59 3.47
CA ASN A 272 -10.19 -13.82 3.30
C ASN A 272 -9.33 -13.32 4.50
N ASN A 273 -9.92 -12.53 5.40
CA ASN A 273 -9.19 -11.86 6.49
C ASN A 273 -9.69 -12.26 7.89
N ALA A 274 -10.84 -12.92 8.04
CA ALA A 274 -11.46 -13.22 9.33
C ALA A 274 -10.55 -14.04 10.26
N GLU A 275 -9.95 -15.12 9.76
CA GLU A 275 -9.01 -15.95 10.53
C GLU A 275 -7.77 -15.16 10.98
N VAL A 276 -7.30 -14.21 10.17
CA VAL A 276 -6.18 -13.32 10.53
C VAL A 276 -6.60 -12.37 11.63
N LEU A 277 -7.79 -11.76 11.54
CA LEU A 277 -8.32 -10.83 12.53
C LEU A 277 -8.48 -11.52 13.89
N SER A 278 -9.21 -12.65 13.94
CA SER A 278 -9.50 -13.38 15.18
C SER A 278 -8.23 -13.89 15.86
N LYS A 279 -7.30 -14.51 15.11
CA LYS A 279 -6.01 -14.96 15.64
C LYS A 279 -5.15 -13.81 16.14
N THR A 280 -5.21 -12.64 15.52
CA THR A 280 -4.39 -11.49 15.94
C THR A 280 -5.00 -10.79 17.15
N PHE A 281 -6.32 -10.66 17.24
CA PHE A 281 -7.02 -10.16 18.44
C PHE A 281 -6.79 -11.06 19.65
N SER A 282 -6.85 -12.38 19.47
CA SER A 282 -6.48 -13.37 20.51
C SER A 282 -5.03 -13.20 20.99
N LYS A 283 -4.07 -13.01 20.07
CA LYS A 283 -2.65 -12.80 20.39
C LYS A 283 -2.36 -11.44 21.04
N LEU A 284 -3.12 -10.40 20.68
CA LEU A 284 -3.12 -9.09 21.33
C LEU A 284 -3.82 -9.11 22.69
N LYS A 285 -4.62 -10.14 22.99
CA LYS A 285 -5.48 -10.25 24.18
C LYS A 285 -6.50 -9.10 24.29
N ILE A 286 -7.13 -8.77 23.17
CA ILE A 286 -8.23 -7.80 23.13
C ILE A 286 -9.36 -8.30 24.06
N PRO A 287 -9.80 -7.51 25.06
CA PRO A 287 -10.72 -7.99 26.09
C PRO A 287 -12.14 -8.19 25.58
N ASN A 288 -12.56 -7.43 24.57
CA ASN A 288 -13.83 -7.61 23.87
C ASN A 288 -13.58 -7.47 22.34
N PRO A 289 -13.35 -8.58 21.63
CA PRO A 289 -12.99 -8.55 20.21
C PRO A 289 -14.17 -8.13 19.30
N GLU A 290 -15.41 -8.39 19.71
CA GLU A 290 -16.61 -8.07 18.94
C GLU A 290 -16.95 -6.57 19.03
N LEU A 291 -16.81 -5.98 20.23
CA LEU A 291 -16.89 -4.53 20.44
C LEU A 291 -15.81 -3.80 19.63
N GLU A 292 -14.55 -4.24 19.71
CA GLU A 292 -13.47 -3.67 18.90
C GLU A 292 -13.81 -3.81 17.40
N THR A 293 -14.40 -4.92 16.96
CA THR A 293 -14.85 -5.14 15.58
C THR A 293 -15.94 -4.14 15.14
N ILE A 294 -17.06 -4.02 15.86
CA ILE A 294 -18.12 -3.04 15.53
C ILE A 294 -17.58 -1.60 15.52
N MET A 295 -16.78 -1.23 16.52
CA MET A 295 -16.23 0.12 16.62
C MET A 295 -15.30 0.44 15.45
N ASN A 296 -14.55 -0.55 14.96
CA ASN A 296 -13.69 -0.43 13.80
C ASN A 296 -14.45 -0.41 12.46
N ILE A 297 -15.54 -1.19 12.31
CA ILE A 297 -16.43 -1.09 11.14
C ILE A 297 -17.03 0.32 11.09
N SER A 298 -17.64 0.79 12.18
CA SER A 298 -18.20 2.15 12.29
C SER A 298 -17.19 3.23 11.89
N TYR A 299 -15.94 3.12 12.35
CA TYR A 299 -14.87 4.04 11.99
C TYR A 299 -14.49 3.93 10.50
N LEU A 300 -14.27 2.72 9.97
CA LEU A 300 -13.85 2.55 8.57
C LEU A 300 -14.87 3.16 7.59
N LEU A 301 -16.16 2.85 7.81
CA LEU A 301 -17.24 3.28 6.92
C LEU A 301 -17.50 4.79 7.03
N PHE A 302 -17.69 5.29 8.25
CA PHE A 302 -18.17 6.66 8.48
C PHE A 302 -17.09 7.67 8.89
N LYS A 303 -15.82 7.26 9.03
CA LYS A 303 -14.67 8.18 9.16
C LYS A 303 -13.67 8.02 8.02
N THR A 304 -13.21 6.80 7.73
CA THR A 304 -12.12 6.59 6.74
C THR A 304 -12.60 6.72 5.28
N TYR A 305 -13.84 6.32 4.98
CA TYR A 305 -14.37 6.32 3.60
C TYR A 305 -15.65 7.15 3.37
N ASN A 306 -16.15 7.89 4.36
CA ASN A 306 -17.37 8.70 4.28
C ASN A 306 -17.39 9.73 3.12
N GLU A 307 -16.23 10.22 2.68
CA GLU A 307 -16.11 11.13 1.52
C GLU A 307 -16.07 10.41 0.16
N LYS A 308 -15.84 9.10 0.14
CA LYS A 308 -15.64 8.31 -1.09
C LYS A 308 -16.88 7.55 -1.52
N GLN A 309 -17.68 7.09 -0.56
CA GLN A 309 -18.88 6.28 -0.79
C GLN A 309 -19.82 6.42 0.41
N ASP A 310 -21.12 6.52 0.14
CA ASP A 310 -22.12 6.37 1.20
C ASP A 310 -22.29 4.88 1.52
N PHE A 311 -21.88 4.49 2.72
CA PHE A 311 -21.99 3.11 3.20
C PHE A 311 -23.33 2.80 3.88
N THR A 312 -24.18 3.80 4.13
CA THR A 312 -25.48 3.65 4.81
C THR A 312 -26.32 2.47 4.28
N PRO A 313 -26.58 2.31 2.95
CA PRO A 313 -27.38 1.18 2.45
C PRO A 313 -26.65 -0.17 2.46
N TYR A 314 -25.34 -0.21 2.76
CA TYR A 314 -24.51 -1.42 2.74
C TYR A 314 -24.21 -1.96 4.14
N VAL A 315 -24.47 -1.21 5.22
CA VAL A 315 -24.20 -1.64 6.60
C VAL A 315 -24.87 -2.98 6.95
N PRO A 316 -26.14 -3.25 6.61
CA PRO A 316 -26.77 -4.55 6.90
C PRO A 316 -26.03 -5.72 6.25
N THR A 317 -25.68 -5.59 4.96
CA THR A 317 -24.92 -6.61 4.23
C THR A 317 -23.52 -6.81 4.82
N ILE A 318 -22.83 -5.73 5.19
CA ILE A 318 -21.50 -5.80 5.81
C ILE A 318 -21.59 -6.54 7.15
N LEU A 319 -22.53 -6.20 8.03
CA LEU A 319 -22.72 -6.89 9.30
C LEU A 319 -23.01 -8.38 9.10
N LYS A 320 -23.84 -8.74 8.12
CA LYS A 320 -24.07 -10.15 7.76
C LYS A 320 -22.77 -10.88 7.40
N TYR A 321 -21.87 -10.28 6.62
CA TYR A 321 -20.57 -10.92 6.31
C TYR A 321 -19.65 -11.11 7.53
N PHE A 322 -19.76 -10.26 8.57
CA PHE A 322 -19.02 -10.44 9.82
C PHE A 322 -19.66 -11.50 10.73
N TYR A 323 -21.00 -11.58 10.72
CA TYR A 323 -21.76 -12.64 11.39
C TYR A 323 -21.48 -14.02 10.76
N ASP A 324 -21.63 -14.15 9.44
CA ASP A 324 -21.36 -15.37 8.64
C ASP A 324 -19.90 -15.86 8.75
N ALA A 325 -18.99 -15.06 9.34
CA ALA A 325 -17.57 -15.35 9.48
C ALA A 325 -17.11 -15.50 10.95
N ASP A 326 -18.05 -15.71 11.88
CA ASP A 326 -17.81 -15.89 13.32
C ASP A 326 -17.03 -14.73 14.00
N LEU A 327 -17.15 -13.51 13.47
CA LEU A 327 -16.51 -12.31 14.03
C LEU A 327 -17.44 -11.48 14.92
N LEU A 328 -18.75 -11.72 14.83
CA LEU A 328 -19.80 -11.12 15.66
C LEU A 328 -20.82 -12.22 15.98
N SER A 329 -20.92 -12.63 17.25
CA SER A 329 -21.93 -13.61 17.67
C SER A 329 -23.34 -13.02 17.71
N GLU A 330 -24.34 -13.89 17.65
CA GLU A 330 -25.75 -13.53 17.77
C GLU A 330 -26.04 -12.87 19.14
N ASP A 331 -25.58 -13.49 20.23
CA ASP A 331 -25.65 -12.94 21.60
C ASP A 331 -25.14 -11.51 21.67
N PHE A 332 -23.97 -11.25 21.08
CA PHE A 332 -23.38 -9.91 21.06
C PHE A 332 -24.22 -8.92 20.24
N LEU A 333 -24.75 -9.35 19.09
CA LEU A 333 -25.59 -8.51 18.23
C LEU A 333 -26.95 -8.18 18.87
N LYS A 334 -27.59 -9.12 19.58
CA LYS A 334 -28.80 -8.87 20.39
C LYS A 334 -28.53 -7.86 21.50
N ASN A 335 -27.50 -8.10 22.32
CA ASN A 335 -27.09 -7.16 23.37
C ASN A 335 -26.72 -5.76 22.81
N TYR A 336 -26.14 -5.70 21.60
CA TYR A 336 -25.87 -4.43 20.91
C TYR A 336 -27.15 -3.71 20.48
N ALA A 337 -28.10 -4.44 19.86
CA ALA A 337 -29.39 -3.91 19.41
C ALA A 337 -30.22 -3.34 20.58
N GLU A 338 -30.30 -4.08 21.69
CA GLU A 338 -30.97 -3.69 22.92
C GLU A 338 -30.23 -2.58 23.71
N SER A 339 -29.12 -2.05 23.19
CA SER A 339 -28.28 -1.03 23.83
C SER A 339 -27.74 -1.44 25.21
N LYS A 340 -27.57 -2.75 25.47
CA LYS A 340 -26.99 -3.29 26.71
C LYS A 340 -25.46 -3.13 26.77
N ILE A 341 -24.82 -2.79 25.65
CA ILE A 341 -23.37 -2.62 25.53
C ILE A 341 -22.96 -1.15 25.68
N ASN A 342 -22.07 -0.84 26.64
CA ASN A 342 -21.55 0.51 26.80
C ASN A 342 -20.47 0.84 25.75
N LEU A 343 -20.86 1.57 24.70
CA LEU A 343 -19.95 2.03 23.65
C LEU A 343 -19.14 3.28 24.04
N SER A 344 -19.58 4.04 25.05
CA SER A 344 -19.09 5.40 25.32
C SER A 344 -17.70 5.46 25.94
N GLU A 345 -17.26 4.37 26.58
CA GLU A 345 -15.91 4.23 27.16
C GLU A 345 -14.85 3.82 26.12
N HIS A 346 -15.26 3.46 24.91
CA HIS A 346 -14.35 3.01 23.86
C HIS A 346 -13.61 4.21 23.22
N TYR A 347 -12.29 4.13 23.08
CA TYR A 347 -11.47 5.24 22.55
C TYR A 347 -11.80 5.68 21.11
N LEU A 348 -12.40 4.81 20.28
CA LEU A 348 -12.95 5.18 18.96
C LEU A 348 -14.30 5.91 19.03
N TYR A 349 -14.94 6.05 20.20
CA TYR A 349 -16.30 6.55 20.33
C TYR A 349 -16.49 7.97 19.79
N ASP A 350 -17.56 8.14 19.04
CA ASP A 350 -18.04 9.42 18.51
C ASP A 350 -19.57 9.31 18.42
N ALA A 351 -20.28 10.20 19.11
CA ALA A 351 -21.73 10.07 19.28
C ALA A 351 -22.50 10.21 17.96
N GLU A 352 -22.05 11.08 17.05
CA GLU A 352 -22.70 11.30 15.76
C GLU A 352 -22.47 10.10 14.83
N ARG A 353 -21.22 9.62 14.75
CA ARG A 353 -20.86 8.46 13.93
C ARG A 353 -21.52 7.17 14.41
N ILE A 354 -21.58 6.95 15.72
CA ILE A 354 -22.21 5.75 16.32
C ILE A 354 -23.73 5.79 16.11
N LYS A 355 -24.38 6.94 16.28
CA LYS A 355 -25.80 7.10 15.95
C LYS A 355 -26.07 6.76 14.48
N LYS A 356 -25.33 7.36 13.53
CA LYS A 356 -25.48 7.09 12.09
C LYS A 356 -25.25 5.62 11.75
N PHE A 357 -24.29 4.97 12.39
CA PHE A 357 -24.03 3.54 12.20
C PHE A 357 -25.15 2.66 12.77
N ALA A 358 -25.68 2.97 13.95
CA ALA A 358 -26.79 2.24 14.56
C ALA A 358 -28.08 2.36 13.73
N GLU A 359 -28.40 3.55 13.22
CA GLU A 359 -29.52 3.80 12.29
C GLU A 359 -29.37 2.99 10.99
N ALA A 360 -28.17 2.93 10.42
CA ALA A 360 -27.89 2.13 9.22
C ALA A 360 -27.90 0.62 9.46
N ALA A 361 -27.64 0.18 10.70
CA ALA A 361 -27.60 -1.22 11.09
C ALA A 361 -28.98 -1.83 11.41
N GLN A 362 -30.00 -1.00 11.73
CA GLN A 362 -31.32 -1.48 12.19
C GLN A 362 -31.88 -2.65 11.36
N PRO A 363 -31.91 -2.63 10.01
CA PRO A 363 -32.52 -3.73 9.25
C PRO A 363 -31.88 -5.12 9.44
N PHE A 364 -30.63 -5.16 9.89
CA PHE A 364 -29.94 -6.41 10.25
C PHE A 364 -30.11 -6.77 11.73
N LEU A 365 -30.17 -5.77 12.61
CA LEU A 365 -30.40 -5.97 14.04
C LEU A 365 -31.83 -6.45 14.33
N ASP A 366 -32.82 -5.90 13.62
CA ASP A 366 -34.21 -6.36 13.67
C ASP A 366 -34.31 -7.83 13.20
N TRP A 367 -33.55 -8.21 12.16
CA TRP A 367 -33.48 -9.59 11.69
C TRP A 367 -32.86 -10.54 12.72
N ILE A 368 -31.79 -10.12 13.41
CA ILE A 368 -31.16 -10.90 14.49
C ILE A 368 -32.09 -11.04 15.71
N LEU A 369 -32.86 -10.01 16.05
CA LEU A 369 -33.79 -10.06 17.19
C LEU A 369 -34.98 -10.99 16.93
N ASN A 370 -35.51 -10.99 15.70
CA ASN A 370 -36.68 -11.79 15.34
C ASN A 370 -36.33 -13.25 14.98
N ALA A 371 -35.05 -13.61 14.86
CA ALA A 371 -34.62 -14.96 14.47
C ALA A 371 -34.95 -16.07 15.49
N GLU A 372 -35.18 -15.70 16.77
CA GLU A 372 -35.62 -16.64 17.82
C GLU A 372 -37.13 -16.94 17.76
N GLU A 373 -37.97 -16.06 17.22
CA GLU A 373 -39.44 -16.26 17.21
C GLU A 373 -39.89 -17.41 16.29
N ASP A 374 -39.04 -17.85 15.36
CA ASP A 374 -39.35 -18.94 14.40
C ASP A 374 -38.97 -20.35 14.92
N GLU A 375 -38.15 -20.51 15.97
CA GLU A 375 -37.72 -21.85 16.47
C GLU A 375 -38.49 -22.35 17.72
N ASP A 376 -39.15 -21.47 18.48
CA ASP A 376 -39.90 -21.84 19.69
C ASP A 376 -41.37 -22.29 19.43
N GLU A 377 -41.92 -22.17 18.20
CA GLU A 377 -43.30 -22.60 17.88
C GLU A 377 -43.45 -24.10 17.55
N GLU A 378 -42.37 -24.86 17.28
CA GLU A 378 -42.43 -26.33 17.01
C GLU A 378 -42.17 -27.20 18.27
N GLY A 379 -42.43 -26.66 19.47
CA GLY A 379 -42.03 -27.26 20.77
C GLY A 379 -43.12 -27.80 21.72
N GLU A 380 -44.41 -27.49 21.52
CA GLU A 380 -45.50 -27.85 22.46
C GLU A 380 -46.70 -28.61 21.83
N GLU A 381 -46.46 -29.57 20.94
CA GLU A 381 -47.47 -30.59 20.57
C GLU A 381 -46.92 -32.03 20.67
N GLU A 382 -46.77 -32.55 21.90
CA GLU A 382 -47.06 -33.95 22.28
C GLU A 382 -46.73 -34.23 23.76
N GLU A 383 -47.70 -34.08 24.67
CA GLU A 383 -47.90 -35.06 25.76
C GLU A 383 -49.27 -34.89 26.46
N GLY A 384 -50.18 -35.84 26.21
CA GLY A 384 -51.29 -36.13 27.13
C GLY A 384 -52.71 -35.88 26.63
N GLU A 385 -53.27 -36.85 25.88
CA GLU A 385 -54.56 -37.46 26.25
C GLU A 385 -54.82 -38.75 25.45
N GLU A 386 -54.41 -39.91 25.99
CA GLU A 386 -55.04 -41.18 25.61
C GLU A 386 -55.38 -42.05 26.83
N LYS A 387 -56.70 -42.23 27.01
CA LYS A 387 -57.42 -43.33 27.68
C LYS A 387 -57.93 -43.14 29.12
N LYS A 388 -59.23 -43.44 29.19
CA LYS A 388 -60.16 -43.68 30.32
C LYS A 388 -61.02 -42.45 30.68
N GLU A 389 -62.32 -42.58 30.90
CA GLU A 389 -63.06 -43.80 31.28
C GLU A 389 -64.51 -43.81 30.74
N GLU A 390 -65.05 -45.00 30.47
CA GLU A 390 -66.51 -45.19 30.32
C GLU A 390 -67.18 -45.02 31.69
N SER A 391 -68.19 -44.15 31.85
CA SER A 391 -69.35 -44.48 32.69
C SER A 391 -70.57 -43.55 32.53
N GLN A 392 -71.73 -44.19 32.31
CA GLN A 392 -73.11 -43.75 32.61
C GLN A 392 -73.77 -42.68 31.72
#